data_AF-A0A955XII7-F1
#
_entry.id   AF-A0A955XII7-F1
#
_cell.length_a   1.000
_cell.length_b   1.000
_cell.length_c   1.000
_cell.angle_alpha   90.00
_cell.angle_beta   90.00
_cell.angle_gamma   90.00
#
_symmetry.space_group_name_H-M   'P 1'
#
loop_
_entity.id
_entity.type
_entity.pdbx_description
1 polymer ?
#
loop_
_entity_poly.entity_id
_entity_poly.type
_entity_poly.pdbx_seq_one_letter_code
_entity_poly.pdbx_strand_id
1 'polypeptide(L)'
;MNAWDRYWHGFALERPRIVVLRVLFFALLGLDLWLINIEHAPRYGAGDFNVTQIDFLDRLVPTPTAAVTGALWLIGGFLALRAAFGVAVRQSAIGLVVCYAALYFWSQADSYQHHYLISLLLIIMAFIPEWVWHGVDAPAPPADAVEQPPDRPPAYRHWALRLIYVQLALLYFWTAVAKVDDVWLAGITMDQLTTSAEVRALMAGLAERLGTEPAAIYPLAAKAVMLGEFFAAAVFLWRPLWGIGLLIVPFFHVGVEILEFDIEWFSYYMI
;
A
#
# COMPACT_ATOMS: atom_id res chain seq x y z
N MET A 1 23.83 -21.86 5.12
CA MET A 1 22.97 -20.67 5.16
C MET A 1 22.47 -20.41 6.58
N ASN A 2 22.72 -19.22 7.16
CA ASN A 2 22.31 -18.91 8.55
C ASN A 2 20.79 -18.58 8.62
N ALA A 3 20.24 -18.33 9.82
CA ALA A 3 18.82 -18.04 9.97
C ALA A 3 18.37 -16.73 9.28
N TRP A 4 19.25 -15.72 9.27
CA TRP A 4 19.02 -14.43 8.62
C TRP A 4 18.94 -14.57 7.10
N ASP A 5 19.88 -15.31 6.50
CA ASP A 5 19.90 -15.57 5.07
C ASP A 5 18.65 -16.36 4.65
N ARG A 6 18.24 -17.37 5.44
CA ARG A 6 16.99 -18.12 5.20
C ARG A 6 15.76 -17.23 5.25
N TYR A 7 15.73 -16.28 6.18
CA TYR A 7 14.61 -15.35 6.32
C TYR A 7 14.44 -14.46 5.08
N TRP A 8 15.52 -13.84 4.61
CA TRP A 8 15.46 -12.88 3.50
C TRP A 8 15.44 -13.55 2.12
N HIS A 9 16.21 -14.61 1.92
CA HIS A 9 16.40 -15.25 0.61
C HIS A 9 15.62 -16.56 0.45
N GLY A 10 15.10 -17.15 1.55
CA GLY A 10 14.27 -18.35 1.49
C GLY A 10 12.79 -18.08 1.17
N PHE A 11 12.37 -16.81 1.21
CA PHE A 11 11.00 -16.43 0.89
C PHE A 11 10.73 -16.51 -0.61
N ALA A 12 9.81 -17.40 -1.01
CA ALA A 12 9.48 -17.65 -2.40
C ALA A 12 8.00 -17.33 -2.70
N LEU A 13 7.72 -16.65 -3.81
CA LEU A 13 6.35 -16.39 -4.28
C LEU A 13 6.10 -17.04 -5.63
N GLU A 14 4.90 -17.57 -5.82
CA GLU A 14 4.46 -18.15 -7.08
C GLU A 14 4.26 -17.06 -8.14
N ARG A 15 4.54 -17.40 -9.40
CA ARG A 15 4.38 -16.48 -10.54
C ARG A 15 3.04 -15.73 -10.58
N PRO A 16 1.87 -16.38 -10.39
CA PRO A 16 0.59 -15.68 -10.49
C PRO A 16 0.49 -14.50 -9.52
N ARG A 17 1.03 -14.62 -8.30
CA ARG A 17 1.00 -13.55 -7.29
C ARG A 17 1.85 -12.35 -7.71
N ILE A 18 3.00 -12.60 -8.32
CA ILE A 18 3.89 -11.54 -8.83
C ILE A 18 3.24 -10.83 -10.01
N VAL A 19 2.59 -11.58 -10.91
CA VAL A 19 1.86 -11.01 -12.05
C VAL A 19 0.67 -10.18 -11.57
N VAL A 20 -0.13 -10.70 -10.62
CA VAL A 20 -1.26 -9.97 -10.03
C VAL A 20 -0.78 -8.70 -9.36
N LEU A 21 0.25 -8.77 -8.51
CA LEU A 21 0.86 -7.59 -7.91
C LEU A 21 1.28 -6.57 -8.97
N ARG A 22 2.03 -6.99 -10.00
CA ARG A 22 2.49 -6.10 -11.06
C ARG A 22 1.32 -5.44 -11.79
N VAL A 23 0.35 -6.23 -12.25
CA VAL A 23 -0.76 -5.72 -13.05
C VAL A 23 -1.62 -4.80 -12.21
N LEU A 24 -2.09 -5.23 -11.04
CA LEU A 24 -3.02 -4.45 -10.23
C LEU A 24 -2.36 -3.21 -9.63
N PHE A 25 -1.21 -3.34 -8.98
CA PHE A 25 -0.53 -2.21 -8.34
C PHE A 25 -0.18 -1.12 -9.35
N PHE A 26 0.47 -1.49 -10.47
CA PHE A 26 0.89 -0.49 -11.44
C PHE A 26 -0.24 0.02 -12.33
N ALA A 27 -1.29 -0.78 -12.61
CA ALA A 27 -2.46 -0.26 -13.32
C ALA A 27 -3.22 0.74 -12.46
N LEU A 28 -3.45 0.40 -11.19
CA LEU A 28 -4.11 1.28 -10.23
C LEU A 28 -3.31 2.57 -10.05
N LEU A 29 -1.99 2.48 -9.86
CA LEU A 29 -1.11 3.66 -9.79
C LEU A 29 -1.14 4.51 -11.05
N GLY A 30 -1.19 3.89 -12.23
CA GLY A 30 -1.30 4.62 -13.49
C GLY A 30 -2.58 5.45 -13.57
N LEU A 31 -3.70 4.84 -13.17
CA LEU A 31 -5.01 5.48 -13.16
C LEU A 31 -5.11 6.56 -12.07
N ASP A 32 -4.65 6.26 -10.86
CA ASP A 32 -4.60 7.18 -9.72
C ASP A 32 -3.78 8.44 -10.06
N LEU A 33 -2.64 8.27 -10.73
CA LEU A 33 -1.82 9.39 -11.18
C LEU A 33 -2.50 10.29 -12.21
N TRP A 34 -3.29 9.72 -13.11
CA TRP A 34 -3.92 10.45 -14.22
C TRP A 34 -5.33 10.95 -13.92
N LEU A 35 -6.06 10.29 -13.04
CA LEU A 35 -7.46 10.62 -12.75
C LEU A 35 -7.61 11.44 -11.47
N ILE A 36 -6.68 11.31 -10.52
CA ILE A 36 -6.77 11.99 -9.22
C ILE A 36 -5.61 12.97 -9.07
N ASN A 37 -4.38 12.47 -9.07
CA ASN A 37 -3.22 13.31 -8.71
C ASN A 37 -2.94 14.44 -9.70
N ILE A 38 -3.29 14.27 -10.99
CA ILE A 38 -3.12 15.34 -11.97
C ILE A 38 -3.97 16.58 -11.65
N GLU A 39 -5.15 16.39 -11.08
CA GLU A 39 -6.05 17.48 -10.67
C GLU A 39 -5.46 18.29 -9.50
N HIS A 40 -4.57 17.65 -8.74
CA HIS A 40 -3.85 18.26 -7.61
C HIS A 40 -2.59 19.03 -8.03
N ALA A 41 -2.12 18.89 -9.27
CA ALA A 41 -0.92 19.59 -9.75
C ALA A 41 -0.95 21.12 -9.52
N PRO A 42 -2.06 21.84 -9.70
CA PRO A 42 -2.14 23.28 -9.41
C PRO A 42 -1.86 23.67 -7.95
N ARG A 43 -1.95 22.73 -6.99
CA ARG A 43 -1.64 23.00 -5.58
C ARG A 43 -0.13 23.21 -5.34
N TYR A 44 0.71 22.61 -6.17
CA TYR A 44 2.15 22.64 -5.99
C TYR A 44 2.74 24.00 -6.39
N GLY A 45 3.32 24.68 -5.39
CA GLY A 45 3.83 26.05 -5.52
C GLY A 45 2.76 27.14 -5.43
N ALA A 46 1.50 26.79 -5.15
CA ALA A 46 0.45 27.78 -4.96
C ALA A 46 0.73 28.64 -3.72
N GLY A 47 0.67 29.96 -3.87
CA GLY A 47 0.94 30.90 -2.78
C GLY A 47 2.37 30.82 -2.22
N ASP A 48 3.34 30.44 -3.05
CA ASP A 48 4.74 30.19 -2.67
C ASP A 48 4.92 29.12 -1.59
N PHE A 49 3.91 28.27 -1.39
CA PHE A 49 3.98 27.17 -0.44
C PHE A 49 4.90 26.07 -0.98
N ASN A 50 6.00 25.83 -0.26
CA ASN A 50 6.81 24.63 -0.41
C ASN A 50 7.51 24.30 0.90
N VAL A 51 7.01 23.28 1.57
CA VAL A 51 7.68 22.64 2.72
C VAL A 51 8.02 21.23 2.29
N THR A 52 9.29 20.86 2.24
CA THR A 52 9.69 19.49 1.87
C THR A 52 9.40 18.53 3.03
N GLN A 53 9.33 17.23 2.75
CA GLN A 53 9.18 16.22 3.80
C GLN A 53 10.46 16.01 4.62
N ILE A 54 11.61 16.52 4.14
CA ILE A 54 12.90 16.37 4.79
C ILE A 54 13.62 17.72 4.77
N ASP A 55 13.79 18.35 5.93
CA ASP A 55 14.28 19.73 6.09
C ASP A 55 15.52 20.12 5.26
N PHE A 56 16.44 19.20 4.99
CA PHE A 56 17.62 19.53 4.18
C PHE A 56 17.28 19.79 2.71
N LEU A 57 16.19 19.21 2.19
CA LEU A 57 15.73 19.39 0.83
C LEU A 57 15.21 20.80 0.60
N ASP A 58 14.69 21.49 1.62
CA ASP A 58 14.21 22.89 1.51
C ASP A 58 15.28 23.84 0.94
N ARG A 59 16.56 23.47 1.10
CA ARG A 59 17.71 24.24 0.60
C ARG A 59 18.21 23.79 -0.77
N LEU A 60 17.80 22.63 -1.23
CA LEU A 60 18.33 21.98 -2.44
C LEU A 60 17.36 22.02 -3.60
N VAL A 61 16.06 21.90 -3.35
CA VAL A 61 15.05 21.84 -4.41
C VAL A 61 14.30 23.16 -4.51
N PRO A 62 14.06 23.68 -5.73
CA PRO A 62 13.26 24.89 -5.91
C PRO A 62 11.79 24.60 -5.61
N THR A 63 10.95 25.62 -5.39
CA THR A 63 9.50 25.42 -5.30
C THR A 63 8.97 24.69 -6.55
N PRO A 64 8.26 23.56 -6.41
CA PRO A 64 7.71 22.86 -7.57
C PRO A 64 6.62 23.71 -8.21
N THR A 65 6.50 23.65 -9.54
CA THR A 65 5.44 24.34 -10.26
C THR A 65 4.34 23.36 -10.67
N ALA A 66 3.13 23.86 -10.88
CA ALA A 66 2.03 23.08 -11.41
C ALA A 66 2.38 22.36 -12.73
N ALA A 67 3.13 23.02 -13.62
CA ALA A 67 3.54 22.44 -14.89
C ALA A 67 4.53 21.27 -14.71
N VAL A 68 5.54 21.43 -13.85
CA VAL A 68 6.51 20.36 -13.55
C VAL A 68 5.80 19.17 -12.89
N THR A 69 4.95 19.45 -11.91
CA THR A 69 4.20 18.43 -11.18
C THR A 69 3.26 17.66 -12.13
N GLY A 70 2.47 18.37 -12.93
CA GLY A 70 1.59 17.75 -13.91
C GLY A 70 2.33 16.90 -14.95
N ALA A 71 3.51 17.36 -15.42
CA ALA A 71 4.35 16.57 -16.31
C ALA A 71 4.86 15.29 -15.65
N LEU A 72 5.29 15.35 -14.38
CA LEU A 72 5.74 14.19 -13.63
C LEU A 72 4.61 13.19 -13.36
N TRP A 73 3.37 13.65 -13.13
CA TRP A 73 2.20 12.77 -13.04
C TRP A 73 1.85 12.11 -14.37
N LEU A 74 1.92 12.84 -15.49
CA LEU A 74 1.71 12.26 -16.81
C LEU A 74 2.75 11.19 -17.15
N ILE A 75 4.03 11.50 -16.93
CA ILE A 75 5.14 10.56 -17.16
C ILE A 75 5.03 9.37 -16.20
N GLY A 76 4.76 9.62 -14.91
CA GLY A 76 4.57 8.59 -13.90
C GLY A 76 3.46 7.64 -14.27
N GLY A 77 2.27 8.13 -14.61
CA GLY A 77 1.16 7.26 -15.01
C GLY A 77 1.47 6.43 -16.26
N PHE A 78 2.17 7.00 -17.25
CA PHE A 78 2.65 6.24 -18.41
C PHE A 78 3.62 5.10 -18.00
N LEU A 79 4.59 5.40 -17.14
CA LEU A 79 5.55 4.40 -16.65
C LEU A 79 4.87 3.30 -15.83
N ALA A 80 3.87 3.65 -15.02
CA ALA A 80 3.05 2.70 -14.28
C ALA A 80 2.29 1.77 -15.23
N LEU A 81 1.53 2.30 -16.19
CA LEU A 81 0.83 1.44 -17.16
C LEU A 81 1.80 0.57 -17.97
N ARG A 82 2.94 1.11 -18.39
CA ARG A 82 4.02 0.35 -19.04
C ARG A 82 4.50 -0.81 -18.16
N ALA A 83 4.70 -0.59 -16.85
CA ALA A 83 5.06 -1.65 -15.90
C ALA A 83 3.94 -2.68 -15.71
N ALA A 84 2.67 -2.25 -15.67
CA ALA A 84 1.50 -3.12 -15.55
C ALA A 84 1.43 -4.11 -16.72
N PHE A 85 1.64 -3.62 -17.95
CA PHE A 85 1.73 -4.45 -19.16
C PHE A 85 2.99 -5.31 -19.24
N GLY A 86 3.89 -5.23 -18.25
CA GLY A 86 5.10 -6.03 -18.20
C GLY A 86 6.17 -5.55 -19.17
N VAL A 87 6.28 -4.25 -19.45
CA VAL A 87 7.31 -3.72 -20.35
C VAL A 87 8.38 -3.00 -19.54
N ALA A 88 9.60 -3.56 -19.50
CA ALA A 88 10.75 -2.99 -18.78
C ALA A 88 10.40 -2.58 -17.34
N VAL A 89 9.84 -3.54 -16.60
CA VAL A 89 9.13 -3.31 -15.34
C VAL A 89 10.05 -2.65 -14.33
N ARG A 90 11.30 -3.13 -14.24
CA ARG A 90 12.29 -2.54 -13.33
C ARG A 90 12.64 -1.10 -13.69
N GLN A 91 12.85 -0.81 -14.98
CA GLN A 91 13.19 0.55 -15.43
C GLN A 91 12.02 1.50 -15.20
N SER A 92 10.79 1.04 -15.44
CA SER A 92 9.58 1.81 -15.11
C SER A 92 9.46 2.05 -13.61
N ALA A 93 9.73 1.05 -12.76
CA ALA A 93 9.73 1.22 -11.31
C ALA A 93 10.77 2.25 -10.84
N ILE A 94 11.99 2.23 -11.40
CA ILE A 94 13.02 3.25 -11.13
C ILE A 94 12.53 4.64 -11.55
N GLY A 95 11.96 4.77 -12.74
CA GLY A 95 11.38 6.05 -13.20
C GLY A 95 10.23 6.51 -12.32
N LEU A 96 9.39 5.60 -11.82
CA LEU A 96 8.31 5.90 -10.88
C LEU A 96 8.84 6.38 -9.53
N VAL A 97 9.96 5.86 -9.03
CA VAL A 97 10.62 6.42 -7.84
C VAL A 97 10.99 7.89 -8.08
N VAL A 98 11.52 8.20 -9.26
CA VAL A 98 11.88 9.58 -9.62
C VAL A 98 10.64 10.47 -9.79
N CYS A 99 9.56 9.98 -10.40
CA CYS A 99 8.36 10.79 -10.61
C CYS A 99 7.54 10.94 -9.33
N TYR A 100 7.28 9.83 -8.63
CA TYR A 100 6.35 9.76 -7.51
C TYR A 100 7.01 10.06 -6.17
N ALA A 101 8.04 9.28 -5.79
CA ALA A 101 8.67 9.46 -4.49
C ALA A 101 9.37 10.82 -4.42
N ALA A 102 10.01 11.27 -5.50
CA ALA A 102 10.61 12.61 -5.49
C ALA A 102 9.56 13.70 -5.28
N LEU A 103 8.41 13.66 -5.95
CA LEU A 103 7.34 14.64 -5.73
C LEU A 103 6.81 14.62 -4.30
N TYR A 104 6.55 13.42 -3.75
CA TYR A 104 6.13 13.28 -2.35
C TYR A 104 7.13 13.93 -1.38
N PHE A 105 8.43 13.68 -1.55
CA PHE A 105 9.46 14.27 -0.68
C PHE A 105 9.74 15.76 -0.98
N TRP A 106 9.41 16.23 -2.19
CA TRP A 106 9.61 17.61 -2.63
C TRP A 106 8.62 18.57 -1.95
N SER A 107 7.37 18.15 -1.73
CA SER A 107 6.38 19.05 -1.12
C SER A 107 5.38 18.34 -0.23
N GLN A 108 5.10 18.95 0.93
CA GLN A 108 4.00 18.60 1.84
C GLN A 108 2.63 19.07 1.34
N ALA A 109 2.53 19.57 0.10
CA ALA A 109 1.25 19.88 -0.55
C ALA A 109 0.32 18.66 -0.63
N ASP A 110 0.90 17.46 -0.49
CA ASP A 110 0.22 16.17 -0.53
C ASP A 110 0.82 15.20 0.52
N SER A 111 0.63 15.51 1.80
CA SER A 111 1.28 14.83 2.92
C SER A 111 0.47 13.66 3.49
N TYR A 112 -0.09 12.82 2.62
CA TYR A 112 -0.80 11.62 3.08
C TYR A 112 0.15 10.47 3.40
N GLN A 113 -0.16 9.73 4.48
CA GLN A 113 0.63 8.57 4.93
C GLN A 113 0.65 7.43 3.90
N HIS A 114 -0.39 7.28 3.10
CA HIS A 114 -0.44 6.25 2.07
C HIS A 114 0.46 6.59 0.86
N HIS A 115 0.63 7.86 0.50
CA HIS A 115 1.60 8.28 -0.53
C HIS A 115 3.05 8.02 -0.09
N TYR A 116 3.34 8.15 1.21
CA TYR A 116 4.61 7.70 1.77
C TYR A 116 4.81 6.20 1.59
N LEU A 117 3.80 5.38 1.92
CA LEU A 117 3.88 3.93 1.72
C LEU A 117 4.11 3.56 0.26
N ILE A 118 3.35 4.14 -0.68
CA ILE A 118 3.50 3.90 -2.11
C ILE A 118 4.94 4.25 -2.56
N SER A 119 5.48 5.37 -2.08
CA SER A 119 6.87 5.76 -2.33
C SER A 119 7.88 4.70 -1.86
N LEU A 120 7.71 4.17 -0.64
CA LEU A 120 8.56 3.09 -0.12
C LEU A 120 8.42 1.80 -0.93
N LEU A 121 7.19 1.42 -1.29
CA LEU A 121 6.94 0.23 -2.11
C LEU A 121 7.58 0.34 -3.49
N LEU A 122 7.48 1.50 -4.15
CA LEU A 122 8.14 1.77 -5.43
C LEU A 122 9.66 1.66 -5.33
N ILE A 123 10.26 2.21 -4.26
CA ILE A 123 11.70 2.08 -3.98
C ILE A 123 12.08 0.60 -3.86
N ILE A 124 11.34 -0.18 -3.07
CA ILE A 124 11.59 -1.62 -2.90
C ILE A 124 11.43 -2.37 -4.23
N MET A 125 10.38 -2.07 -4.99
CA MET A 125 10.09 -2.70 -6.28
C MET A 125 11.15 -2.40 -7.35
N ALA A 126 11.80 -1.24 -7.31
CA ALA A 126 12.92 -0.90 -8.19
C ALA A 126 14.15 -1.83 -8.02
N PHE A 127 14.28 -2.48 -6.87
CA PHE A 127 15.30 -3.51 -6.63
C PHE A 127 14.89 -4.90 -7.11
N ILE A 128 13.63 -5.14 -7.49
CA ILE A 128 13.21 -6.44 -8.02
C ILE A 128 13.76 -6.57 -9.45
N PRO A 129 14.56 -7.61 -9.73
CA PRO A 129 15.18 -7.77 -11.04
C PRO A 129 14.18 -8.28 -12.09
N GLU A 130 14.47 -8.02 -13.37
CA GLU A 130 13.55 -8.27 -14.48
C GLU A 130 13.16 -9.77 -14.61
N TRP A 131 14.08 -10.69 -14.28
CA TRP A 131 13.80 -12.13 -14.32
C TRP A 131 12.72 -12.54 -13.31
N VAL A 132 12.56 -11.84 -12.18
CA VAL A 132 11.46 -12.07 -11.23
C VAL A 132 10.13 -11.58 -11.82
N TRP A 133 10.12 -10.42 -12.47
CA TRP A 133 8.90 -9.82 -13.03
C TRP A 133 8.32 -10.59 -14.21
N HIS A 134 9.18 -11.19 -15.02
CA HIS A 134 8.76 -11.92 -16.23
C HIS A 134 8.67 -13.43 -16.02
N GLY A 135 9.36 -13.93 -15.00
CA GLY A 135 9.53 -15.35 -14.81
C GLY A 135 10.35 -16.01 -15.89
N VAL A 136 11.40 -15.31 -16.36
CA VAL A 136 12.44 -15.87 -17.24
C VAL A 136 13.46 -16.58 -16.38
N ASP A 137 14.15 -17.58 -16.95
CA ASP A 137 15.15 -18.44 -16.31
C ASP A 137 15.89 -17.69 -15.20
N ALA A 138 15.52 -18.03 -13.96
CA ALA A 138 16.19 -17.50 -12.79
C ALA A 138 17.68 -17.89 -12.89
N PRO A 139 18.60 -17.07 -12.36
CA PRO A 139 19.99 -17.49 -12.20
C PRO A 139 20.03 -18.88 -11.55
N ALA A 140 20.93 -19.74 -12.04
CA ALA A 140 21.05 -21.11 -11.55
C ALA A 140 21.03 -21.11 -10.01
N PRO A 141 20.18 -21.95 -9.39
CA PRO A 141 20.08 -21.95 -7.94
C PRO A 141 21.45 -22.28 -7.32
N PRO A 142 21.75 -21.77 -6.11
CA PRO A 142 22.97 -22.15 -5.40
C PRO A 142 23.06 -23.67 -5.29
N ALA A 143 24.27 -24.23 -5.30
CA ALA A 143 24.51 -25.68 -5.33
C ALA A 143 23.89 -26.46 -4.15
N ASP A 144 23.51 -25.77 -3.06
CA ASP A 144 22.85 -26.32 -1.88
C ASP A 144 21.32 -26.11 -1.87
N ALA A 145 20.74 -25.60 -2.95
CA ALA A 145 19.31 -25.41 -3.07
C ALA A 145 18.59 -26.76 -3.22
N VAL A 146 17.62 -27.01 -2.33
CA VAL A 146 16.70 -28.14 -2.45
C VAL A 146 15.94 -28.03 -3.76
N GLU A 147 16.07 -29.05 -4.62
CA GLU A 147 15.31 -29.15 -5.88
C GLU A 147 13.81 -29.00 -5.61
N GLN A 148 13.16 -28.15 -6.41
CA GLN A 148 11.70 -28.06 -6.37
C GLN A 148 11.10 -29.32 -6.99
N PRO A 149 10.09 -29.95 -6.36
CA PRO A 149 9.33 -31.02 -6.99
C PRO A 149 8.79 -30.55 -8.35
N PRO A 150 8.81 -31.40 -9.39
CA PRO A 150 8.43 -31.02 -10.76
C PRO A 150 6.99 -30.51 -10.88
N ASP A 151 6.11 -30.91 -9.94
CA ASP A 151 4.69 -30.56 -9.98
C ASP A 151 4.35 -29.21 -9.30
N ARG A 152 5.34 -28.49 -8.75
CA ARG A 152 5.09 -27.19 -8.11
C ARG A 152 5.25 -26.03 -9.10
N PRO A 153 4.36 -25.03 -9.06
CA PRO A 153 4.53 -23.84 -9.88
C PRO A 153 5.87 -23.16 -9.56
N PRO A 154 6.53 -22.54 -10.57
CA PRO A 154 7.80 -21.87 -10.36
C PRO A 154 7.64 -20.77 -9.31
N ALA A 155 8.53 -20.80 -8.30
CA ALA A 155 8.52 -19.86 -7.21
C ALA A 155 9.79 -19.00 -7.22
N TYR A 156 9.61 -17.69 -7.19
CA TYR A 156 10.68 -16.71 -7.30
C TYR A 156 11.10 -16.21 -5.93
N ARG A 157 12.41 -16.11 -5.72
CA ARG A 157 13.00 -15.71 -4.45
C ARG A 157 13.78 -14.42 -4.64
N HIS A 158 13.44 -13.41 -3.85
CA HIS A 158 14.21 -12.18 -3.79
C HIS A 158 13.93 -11.47 -2.47
N TRP A 159 14.95 -10.88 -1.84
CA TRP A 159 14.81 -10.19 -0.55
C TRP A 159 13.79 -9.05 -0.61
N ALA A 160 13.71 -8.36 -1.76
CA ALA A 160 12.76 -7.25 -1.95
C ALA A 160 11.29 -7.72 -1.89
N LEU A 161 10.98 -8.94 -2.34
CA LEU A 161 9.64 -9.52 -2.19
C LEU A 161 9.28 -9.71 -0.72
N ARG A 162 10.23 -10.18 0.09
CA ARG A 162 10.03 -10.30 1.55
C ARG A 162 9.91 -8.92 2.19
N LEU A 163 10.70 -7.95 1.74
CA LEU A 163 10.68 -6.59 2.28
C LEU A 163 9.34 -5.89 2.03
N ILE A 164 8.67 -6.11 0.88
CA ILE A 164 7.30 -5.63 0.66
C ILE A 164 6.35 -6.14 1.76
N TYR A 165 6.40 -7.43 2.08
CA TYR A 165 5.54 -8.01 3.12
C TYR A 165 5.88 -7.45 4.51
N VAL A 166 7.16 -7.26 4.82
CA VAL A 166 7.59 -6.62 6.08
C VAL A 166 7.09 -5.18 6.14
N GLN A 167 7.21 -4.42 5.06
CA GLN A 167 6.74 -3.04 4.98
C GLN A 167 5.23 -2.92 5.19
N LEU A 168 4.44 -3.79 4.54
CA LEU A 168 2.99 -3.84 4.74
C LEU A 168 2.64 -4.28 6.17
N ALA A 169 3.33 -5.27 6.73
CA ALA A 169 3.13 -5.68 8.12
C ALA A 169 3.41 -4.55 9.11
N LEU A 170 4.50 -3.80 8.91
CA LEU A 170 4.86 -2.66 9.74
C LEU A 170 3.81 -1.56 9.67
N LEU A 171 3.31 -1.25 8.47
CA LEU A 171 2.22 -0.31 8.29
C LEU A 171 1.00 -0.73 9.11
N TYR A 172 0.44 -1.91 8.85
CA TYR A 172 -0.76 -2.37 9.56
C TYR A 172 -0.56 -2.45 11.06
N PHE A 173 0.62 -2.90 11.52
CA PHE A 173 0.95 -2.93 12.93
C PHE A 173 0.93 -1.53 13.54
N TRP A 174 1.59 -0.57 12.88
CA TRP A 174 1.65 0.79 13.39
C TRP A 174 0.29 1.49 13.34
N THR A 175 -0.49 1.27 12.28
CA THR A 175 -1.86 1.78 12.15
C THR A 175 -2.74 1.25 13.28
N ALA A 176 -2.58 -0.03 13.66
CA ALA A 176 -3.29 -0.62 14.80
C ALA A 176 -2.83 -0.02 16.13
N VAL A 177 -1.52 0.17 16.33
CA VAL A 177 -0.95 0.80 17.53
C VAL A 177 -1.45 2.25 17.68
N ALA A 178 -1.53 3.00 16.60
CA ALA A 178 -2.06 4.37 16.60
C ALA A 178 -3.54 4.45 17.01
N LYS A 179 -4.26 3.32 16.98
CA LYS A 179 -5.65 3.16 17.43
C LYS A 179 -5.78 2.62 18.87
N VAL A 180 -4.66 2.40 19.55
CA VAL A 180 -4.62 2.06 20.98
C VAL A 180 -4.57 3.36 21.80
N ASP A 181 -5.52 4.25 21.53
CA ASP A 181 -5.72 5.48 22.29
C ASP A 181 -7.15 5.54 22.81
N ASP A 182 -7.37 6.30 23.89
CA ASP A 182 -8.65 6.34 24.59
C ASP A 182 -9.77 6.91 23.70
N VAL A 183 -9.46 7.84 22.78
CA VAL A 183 -10.46 8.47 21.90
C VAL A 183 -10.94 7.48 20.86
N TRP A 184 -10.02 6.73 20.24
CA TRP A 184 -10.37 5.66 19.31
C TRP A 184 -11.13 4.52 20.00
N LEU A 185 -10.62 4.02 21.12
CA LEU A 185 -11.21 2.88 21.83
C LEU A 185 -12.59 3.18 22.42
N ALA A 186 -12.87 4.45 22.73
CA ALA A 186 -14.20 4.94 23.10
C ALA A 186 -15.15 5.09 21.91
N GLY A 187 -14.70 4.87 20.67
CA GLY A 187 -15.50 4.98 19.46
C GLY A 187 -15.79 6.43 19.03
N ILE A 188 -15.19 7.42 19.68
CA ILE A 188 -15.49 8.85 19.43
C ILE A 188 -15.08 9.23 18.00
N THR A 189 -13.87 8.85 17.59
CA THR A 189 -13.41 9.08 16.21
C THR A 189 -14.29 8.38 15.19
N MET A 190 -14.73 7.16 15.48
CA MET A 190 -15.60 6.40 14.57
C MET A 190 -16.95 7.10 14.38
N ASP A 191 -17.60 7.57 15.45
CA ASP A 191 -18.86 8.32 15.37
C ASP A 191 -18.69 9.64 14.60
N GLN A 192 -17.57 10.34 14.80
CA GLN A 192 -17.24 11.57 14.07
C GLN A 192 -17.04 11.34 12.57
N LEU A 193 -16.40 10.22 12.20
CA LEU A 193 -16.15 9.88 10.79
C LEU A 193 -17.41 9.39 10.07
N THR A 194 -18.35 8.76 10.77
CA THR A 194 -19.64 8.36 10.18
C THR A 194 -20.55 9.57 10.01
N THR A 195 -20.38 10.32 8.93
CA THR A 195 -21.12 11.57 8.69
C THR A 195 -22.40 11.39 7.90
N SER A 196 -22.48 10.39 7.00
CA SER A 196 -23.66 10.14 6.17
C SER A 196 -24.82 9.51 6.95
N ALA A 197 -26.04 9.85 6.54
CA ALA A 197 -27.26 9.33 7.14
C ALA A 197 -27.39 7.82 6.92
N GLU A 198 -26.93 7.34 5.77
CA GLU A 198 -26.92 5.95 5.36
C GLU A 198 -26.03 5.11 6.28
N VAL A 199 -24.79 5.56 6.53
CA VAL A 199 -23.86 4.85 7.42
C VAL A 199 -24.34 4.89 8.87
N ARG A 200 -24.89 6.01 9.33
CA ARG A 200 -25.50 6.09 10.67
C ARG A 200 -26.69 5.14 10.82
N ALA A 201 -27.53 5.03 9.80
CA ALA A 201 -28.64 4.07 9.78
C ALA A 201 -28.15 2.62 9.78
N LEU A 202 -27.09 2.32 9.02
CA LEU A 202 -26.44 1.01 9.03
C LEU A 202 -25.92 0.66 10.44
N MET A 203 -25.20 1.59 11.09
CA MET A 203 -24.66 1.40 12.43
C MET A 203 -25.77 1.20 13.48
N ALA A 204 -26.86 1.96 13.38
CA ALA A 204 -28.04 1.78 14.24
C ALA A 204 -28.71 0.42 14.02
N GLY A 205 -28.86 -0.02 12.77
CA GLY A 205 -29.42 -1.34 12.45
C GLY A 205 -28.53 -2.49 12.91
N LEU A 206 -27.20 -2.33 12.87
CA LEU A 206 -26.26 -3.29 13.47
C LEU A 206 -26.39 -3.32 14.99
N ALA A 207 -26.54 -2.17 15.64
CA ALA A 207 -26.76 -2.09 17.08
C ALA A 207 -28.04 -2.84 17.49
N GLU A 208 -29.14 -2.60 16.76
CA GLU A 208 -30.42 -3.29 16.98
C GLU A 208 -30.28 -4.82 16.85
N ARG A 209 -29.63 -5.29 15.78
CA ARG A 209 -29.41 -6.74 15.55
C ARG A 209 -28.55 -7.39 16.62
N LEU A 210 -27.62 -6.64 17.21
CA LEU A 210 -26.76 -7.10 18.29
C LEU A 210 -27.40 -6.90 19.68
N GLY A 211 -28.61 -6.31 19.76
CA GLY A 211 -29.30 -6.04 21.01
C GLY A 211 -28.57 -5.03 21.90
N THR A 212 -27.86 -4.07 21.28
CA THR A 212 -27.09 -3.03 21.98
C THR A 212 -27.63 -1.63 21.68
N GLU A 213 -27.37 -0.69 22.58
CA GLU A 213 -27.65 0.72 22.36
C GLU A 213 -26.88 1.26 21.14
N PRO A 214 -27.47 2.15 20.32
CA PRO A 214 -26.82 2.72 19.13
C PRO A 214 -25.46 3.35 19.42
N ALA A 215 -25.26 3.98 20.57
CA ALA A 215 -23.97 4.58 20.93
C ALA A 215 -22.87 3.53 21.18
N ALA A 216 -23.23 2.33 21.63
CA ALA A 216 -22.28 1.28 22.00
C ALA A 216 -21.70 0.54 20.77
N ILE A 217 -22.28 0.72 19.57
CA ILE A 217 -21.75 0.11 18.34
C ILE A 217 -20.42 0.74 17.92
N TYR A 218 -20.20 2.03 18.18
CA TYR A 218 -19.00 2.74 17.76
C TYR A 218 -17.72 2.24 18.48
N PRO A 219 -17.70 2.08 19.81
CA PRO A 219 -16.57 1.44 20.50
C PRO A 219 -16.30 0.02 19.99
N LEU A 220 -17.34 -0.75 19.67
CA LEU A 220 -17.19 -2.11 19.16
C LEU A 220 -16.56 -2.12 17.76
N ALA A 221 -17.08 -1.28 16.85
CA ALA A 221 -16.53 -1.12 15.50
C ALA A 221 -15.08 -0.61 15.53
N ALA A 222 -14.78 0.39 16.37
CA ALA A 222 -13.43 0.93 16.51
C ALA A 222 -12.43 -0.15 16.97
N LYS A 223 -12.80 -0.97 17.96
CA LYS A 223 -11.98 -2.11 18.42
C LYS A 223 -11.84 -3.18 17.34
N ALA A 224 -12.92 -3.47 16.61
CA ALA A 224 -12.88 -4.43 15.50
C ALA A 224 -11.91 -3.97 14.40
N VAL A 225 -11.90 -2.67 14.06
CA VAL A 225 -10.96 -2.11 13.08
C VAL A 225 -9.51 -2.26 13.57
N MET A 226 -9.22 -1.85 14.80
CA MET A 226 -7.89 -1.99 15.40
C MET A 226 -7.41 -3.46 15.42
N LEU A 227 -8.27 -4.40 15.83
CA LEU A 227 -7.94 -5.83 15.83
C LEU A 227 -7.76 -6.39 14.41
N GLY A 228 -8.56 -5.91 13.45
CA GLY A 228 -8.43 -6.23 12.03
C GLY A 228 -7.07 -5.84 11.47
N GLU A 229 -6.55 -4.68 11.86
CA GLU A 229 -5.22 -4.21 11.45
C GLU A 229 -4.09 -5.01 12.10
N PHE A 230 -4.17 -5.35 13.39
CA PHE A 230 -3.22 -6.30 14.00
C PHE A 230 -3.23 -7.66 13.30
N PHE A 231 -4.42 -8.15 12.95
CA PHE A 231 -4.57 -9.40 12.20
C PHE A 231 -3.95 -9.29 10.80
N ALA A 232 -4.20 -8.20 10.06
CA ALA A 232 -3.61 -7.96 8.76
C ALA A 232 -2.07 -7.94 8.83
N ALA A 233 -1.50 -7.27 9.85
CA ALA A 233 -0.06 -7.28 10.08
C ALA A 233 0.50 -8.71 10.24
N ALA A 234 -0.19 -9.55 11.02
CA ALA A 234 0.19 -10.94 11.21
C ALA A 234 0.08 -11.77 9.92
N VAL A 235 -0.96 -11.53 9.10
CA VAL A 235 -1.15 -12.19 7.79
C VAL A 235 0.07 -11.99 6.89
N PHE A 236 0.63 -10.78 6.80
CA PHE A 236 1.81 -10.53 5.97
C PHE A 236 3.07 -11.28 6.45
N LEU A 237 3.19 -11.57 7.75
CA LEU A 237 4.38 -12.24 8.29
C LEU A 237 4.23 -13.77 8.38
N TRP A 238 3.00 -14.27 8.51
CA TRP A 238 2.73 -15.66 8.86
C TRP A 238 1.89 -16.40 7.79
N ARG A 239 2.60 -17.18 6.96
CA ARG A 239 2.03 -17.93 5.81
C ARG A 239 0.75 -18.76 6.09
N PRO A 240 0.63 -19.50 7.21
CA PRO A 240 -0.60 -20.24 7.52
C PRO A 240 -1.85 -19.35 7.60
N LEU A 241 -1.69 -18.05 7.87
CA LEU A 241 -2.80 -17.11 7.90
C LEU A 241 -3.22 -16.61 6.51
N TRP A 242 -2.46 -16.88 5.43
CA TRP A 242 -2.73 -16.29 4.11
C TRP A 242 -4.09 -16.68 3.53
N GLY A 243 -4.54 -17.92 3.73
CA GLY A 243 -5.86 -18.35 3.26
C GLY A 243 -7.00 -17.62 3.97
N ILE A 244 -6.86 -17.41 5.28
CA ILE A 244 -7.82 -16.65 6.09
C ILE A 244 -7.73 -15.16 5.73
N GLY A 245 -6.52 -14.64 5.57
CA GLY A 245 -6.24 -13.25 5.20
C GLY A 245 -6.87 -12.86 3.87
N LEU A 246 -6.86 -13.75 2.87
CA LEU A 246 -7.52 -13.54 1.58
C LEU A 246 -9.04 -13.34 1.71
N LEU A 247 -9.65 -13.85 2.79
CA LEU A 247 -11.07 -13.66 3.05
C LEU A 247 -11.34 -12.50 4.02
N ILE A 248 -10.46 -12.22 4.98
CA ILE A 248 -10.74 -11.19 5.99
C ILE A 248 -10.28 -9.80 5.53
N VAL A 249 -9.08 -9.68 4.95
CA VAL A 249 -8.48 -8.38 4.62
C VAL A 249 -9.28 -7.63 3.54
N PRO A 250 -9.74 -8.27 2.44
CA PRO A 250 -10.58 -7.58 1.47
C PRO A 250 -11.90 -7.08 2.05
N PHE A 251 -12.56 -7.88 2.89
CA PHE A 251 -13.83 -7.47 3.52
C PHE A 251 -13.63 -6.37 4.56
N PHE A 252 -12.48 -6.36 5.23
CA PHE A 252 -12.08 -5.25 6.08
C PHE A 252 -11.98 -3.94 5.28
N HIS A 253 -11.32 -3.93 4.12
CA HIS A 253 -11.23 -2.74 3.27
C HIS A 253 -12.54 -2.34 2.62
N VAL A 254 -13.36 -3.31 2.21
CA VAL A 254 -14.75 -3.04 1.77
C VAL A 254 -15.55 -2.39 2.91
N GLY A 255 -15.35 -2.82 4.15
CA GLY A 255 -15.94 -2.19 5.32
C GLY A 255 -15.48 -0.74 5.51
N VAL A 256 -14.19 -0.45 5.33
CA VAL A 256 -13.63 0.91 5.38
C VAL A 256 -14.25 1.81 4.31
N GLU A 257 -14.42 1.30 3.08
CA GLU A 257 -15.10 2.02 1.99
C GLU A 257 -16.58 2.27 2.30
N ILE A 258 -17.30 1.27 2.84
CA ILE A 258 -18.70 1.43 3.25
C ILE A 258 -18.84 2.47 4.36
N LEU A 259 -17.84 2.61 5.22
CA LEU A 259 -17.80 3.63 6.27
C LEU A 259 -17.36 5.01 5.75
N GLU A 260 -17.13 5.16 4.45
CA GLU A 260 -16.78 6.42 3.78
C GLU A 260 -15.53 7.09 4.36
N PHE A 261 -14.55 6.28 4.78
CA PHE A 261 -13.27 6.83 5.22
C PHE A 261 -12.55 7.44 4.02
N ASP A 262 -12.23 8.73 4.10
CA ASP A 262 -11.56 9.47 3.03
C ASP A 262 -10.09 9.09 2.96
N ILE A 263 -9.81 7.97 2.27
CA ILE A 263 -8.47 7.45 2.00
C ILE A 263 -8.20 7.35 0.49
N GLU A 264 -8.96 8.09 -0.32
CA GLU A 264 -8.89 8.09 -1.78
C GLU A 264 -8.89 6.66 -2.35
N TRP A 265 -8.02 6.35 -3.30
CA TRP A 265 -7.91 5.01 -3.89
C TRP A 265 -7.05 4.03 -3.07
N PHE A 266 -6.64 4.43 -1.86
CA PHE A 266 -5.71 3.63 -1.06
C PHE A 266 -6.27 2.25 -0.69
N SER A 267 -7.56 2.15 -0.36
CA SER A 267 -8.25 0.89 -0.05
C SER A 267 -8.10 -0.14 -1.17
N TYR A 268 -8.12 0.28 -2.43
CA TYR A 268 -7.99 -0.60 -3.59
C TYR A 268 -6.58 -1.20 -3.74
N TYR A 269 -5.53 -0.52 -3.25
CA TYR A 269 -4.18 -1.11 -3.20
C TYR A 269 -4.05 -2.20 -2.14
N MET A 270 -4.98 -2.22 -1.19
CA MET A 270 -4.93 -3.07 0.00
C MET A 270 -5.85 -4.30 -0.09
N ILE A 271 -6.68 -4.38 -1.14
CA ILE A 271 -7.51 -5.53 -1.53
C ILE A 271 -6.71 -6.52 -2.39
#